data_AF-X1ISV2-F1
#
_entry.id   AF-X1ISV2-F1
#
_cell.length_a   1.000
_cell.length_b   1.000
_cell.length_c   1.000
_cell.angle_alpha   90.00
_cell.angle_beta   90.00
_cell.angle_gamma   90.00
#
_symmetry.space_group_name_H-M   'P 1'
#
loop_
_entity.id
_entity.type
_entity.pdbx_description
1 polymer ?
#
loop_
_entity_poly.entity_id
_entity_poly.type
_entity_poly.pdbx_seq_one_letter_code
_entity_poly.pdbx_strand_id
1 'polypeptide(L)' 'MAKVKAPLMSFDARGQIAKSLVFLGWKGLKTVRQYVIPANPKTDDQQQQRG' A
#
# COMPACT_ATOMS: atom_id res chain seq x y z
N MET A 1 7.98 -14.34 9.77
CA MET A 1 7.82 -13.97 8.34
C MET A 1 7.35 -15.18 7.56
N ALA A 2 6.10 -15.18 7.11
CA ALA A 2 5.65 -16.18 6.15
C ALA A 2 6.34 -15.92 4.81
N LYS A 3 7.17 -16.86 4.34
CA LYS A 3 7.82 -16.77 3.02
C LYS A 3 6.72 -16.94 1.96
N VAL A 4 6.46 -15.88 1.18
CA VAL A 4 5.47 -15.94 0.09
C VAL A 4 6.02 -16.85 -1.01
N LYS A 5 5.35 -17.98 -1.26
CA LYS A 5 5.70 -18.98 -2.30
C LYS A 5 4.50 -19.11 -3.25
N ALA A 6 4.77 -19.14 -4.56
CA ALA A 6 3.81 -19.05 -5.67
C ALA A 6 3.12 -17.67 -5.79
N PRO A 7 3.69 -16.73 -6.57
CA PRO A 7 3.02 -15.47 -6.89
C PRO A 7 2.01 -15.72 -8.03
N LEU A 8 1.31 -14.70 -8.54
CA LEU A 8 0.95 -14.61 -9.97
C LEU A 8 2.21 -14.29 -10.84
N MET A 9 3.33 -14.92 -10.43
CA MET A 9 4.64 -15.32 -10.98
C MET A 9 5.77 -14.36 -11.44
N SER A 10 5.76 -13.03 -11.25
CA SER A 10 7.03 -12.25 -11.24
C SER A 10 7.52 -12.04 -9.81
N PHE A 11 8.70 -12.56 -9.48
CA PHE A 11 9.23 -12.64 -8.11
C PHE A 11 9.58 -11.30 -7.46
N ASP A 12 9.41 -10.19 -8.17
CA ASP A 12 9.43 -8.82 -7.66
C ASP A 12 8.20 -8.02 -8.13
N ALA A 13 7.09 -8.69 -8.48
CA ALA A 13 5.89 -8.04 -9.02
C ALA A 13 5.38 -6.97 -8.07
N ARG A 14 5.30 -5.73 -8.57
CA ARG A 14 4.82 -4.55 -7.83
C ARG A 14 3.49 -4.10 -8.42
N GLY A 15 2.60 -3.61 -7.57
CA GLY A 15 1.31 -3.05 -8.00
C GLY A 15 0.11 -3.66 -7.29
N GLN A 16 -1.06 -3.18 -7.68
CA GLN A 16 -2.33 -3.56 -7.06
C GLN A 16 -3.01 -4.70 -7.81
N ILE A 17 -3.64 -5.61 -7.06
CA ILE A 17 -4.53 -6.64 -7.61
C ILE A 17 -5.96 -6.26 -7.20
N ALA A 18 -6.85 -6.14 -8.19
CA ALA A 18 -8.29 -5.96 -8.00
C ALA A 18 -8.70 -4.87 -6.97
N LYS A 19 -7.88 -3.84 -6.78
CA LYS A 19 -8.06 -2.80 -5.75
C LYS A 19 -8.25 -3.37 -4.33
N SER A 20 -7.67 -4.53 -4.04
CA SER A 20 -7.75 -5.18 -2.72
C SER A 20 -6.38 -5.22 -2.04
N LEU A 21 -5.34 -5.64 -2.75
CA LEU A 21 -3.99 -5.82 -2.22
C LEU A 21 -2.97 -5.13 -3.12
N VAL A 22 -1.89 -4.62 -2.52
CA VAL A 22 -0.75 -4.00 -3.21
C VAL A 22 0.54 -4.71 -2.80
N PHE A 23 1.27 -5.19 -3.80
CA PHE A 23 2.59 -5.81 -3.64
C PHE A 23 3.68 -4.77 -3.85
N LEU A 24 4.68 -4.76 -2.96
CA LEU A 24 5.83 -3.85 -3.05
C LEU A 24 7.07 -4.42 -2.34
N GLY A 25 8.23 -4.03 -2.85
CA GLY A 25 9.50 -4.22 -2.15
C GLY A 25 9.78 -3.04 -1.22
N TRP A 26 10.04 -3.31 0.06
CA TRP A 26 10.41 -2.28 1.04
C TRP A 26 11.68 -2.69 1.77
N LYS A 27 12.77 -1.92 1.61
CA LYS A 27 14.08 -2.18 2.25
C LYS A 27 14.55 -3.64 2.05
N GLY A 28 14.38 -4.18 0.84
CA GLY A 28 14.74 -5.57 0.51
C GLY A 28 13.76 -6.65 1.01
N LEU A 29 12.69 -6.27 1.72
CA LEU A 29 11.63 -7.17 2.16
C LEU A 29 10.48 -7.18 1.15
N LYS A 30 9.93 -8.38 0.90
CA LYS A 30 8.70 -8.54 0.11
C LYS A 30 7.51 -8.31 1.02
N THR A 31 6.73 -7.27 0.75
CA THR A 31 5.63 -6.84 1.60
C THR A 31 4.33 -6.74 0.81
N VAL A 32 3.22 -7.00 1.48
CA VAL A 32 1.87 -6.86 0.95
C VAL A 32 1.09 -5.96 1.89
N ARG A 33 0.34 -5.01 1.34
CA ARG A 33 -0.57 -4.15 2.09
C ARG A 33 -1.95 -4.13 1.47
N GLN A 34 -2.95 -3.76 2.26
CA GLN A 34 -4.28 -3.48 1.74
C GLN A 34 -4.23 -2.26 0.81
N TYR A 35 -5.00 -2.33 -0.27
CA TYR A 35 -5.24 -1.17 -1.13
C TYR A 35 -6.09 -0.15 -0.37
N VAL A 36 -5.51 1.04 -0.15
CA VAL A 36 -6.19 2.16 0.50
C VAL A 36 -5.99 3.38 -0.37
N ILE A 37 -7.09 4.10 -0.63
CA ILE A 37 -7.05 5.43 -1.23
C ILE A 37 -7.00 6.43 -0.07
N PRO A 38 -5.89 7.17 0.10
CA PRO A 38 -5.79 8.15 1.18
C PRO A 38 -6.83 9.24 1.00
N ALA A 39 -7.61 9.51 2.05
CA ALA A 39 -8.44 10.70 2.11
C ALA A 39 -7.62 11.87 2.66
N ASN A 40 -7.78 13.05 2.07
CA ASN A 40 -7.34 14.32 2.68
C ASN A 40 -8.59 15.12 3.03
N PRO A 41 -9.22 14.85 4.18
CA PRO A 41 -10.32 15.68 4.65
C PRO A 41 -9.87 17.14 4.82
N LYS A 42 -10.83 18.06 4.82
CA LYS A 42 -10.63 19.49 5.02
C LYS A 42 -11.50 19.95 6.18
N THR A 43 -11.28 19.38 7.36
CA THR A 43 -12.03 19.79 8.57
C THR A 43 -11.65 21.19 9.02
N ASP A 44 -12.50 21.83 9.81
CA ASP A 44 -12.26 23.18 10.32
C ASP A 44 -10.98 23.24 11.16
N ASP A 45 -10.78 22.28 12.07
CA ASP A 45 -9.55 22.14 12.85
C ASP A 45 -8.30 22.02 11.97
N GLN A 46 -8.39 21.28 10.85
CA GLN A 46 -7.27 21.14 9.92
C GLN A 46 -6.96 22.43 9.19
N GLN A 47 -7.97 23.22 8.84
CA GLN A 47 -7.78 24.52 8.20
C GLN A 47 -7.18 25.52 9.19
N GLN A 48 -7.62 25.50 10.45
CA GLN A 48 -7.10 26.36 11.51
C GLN A 48 -5.60 26.14 11.78
N GLN A 49 -5.11 24.90 11.68
CA GLN A 49 -3.68 24.60 11.85
C GLN A 49 -2.85 24.82 10.57
N ARG A 50 -3.50 24.96 9.40
CA ARG A 50 -2.83 25.14 8.10
C ARG A 50 -2.72 26.60 7.65
N GLY A 51 -3.55 27.48 8.18
CA GLY A 51 -3.49 28.93 7.96
C GLY A 51 -2.45 29.59 8.86
#